data_AF-A0A960NHZ8-F1
#
_entry.id   AF-A0A960NHZ8-F1
#
_cell.length_a   1.000
_cell.length_b   1.000
_cell.length_c   1.000
_cell.angle_alpha   90.00
_cell.angle_beta   90.00
_cell.angle_gamma   90.00
#
_symmetry.space_group_name_H-M   'P 1'
#
loop_
_entity.id
_entity.type
_entity.pdbx_description
1 polymer ?
#
loop_
_entity_poly.entity_id
_entity_poly.type
_entity_poly.pdbx_seq_one_letter_code
_entity_poly.pdbx_strand_id
1 'polypeptide(L)' 'MKQSRSSSGSPPEGFALEGTLLFKRWEAMKQEILLHKWYESERRGYDIGWEKACIDWQIRHGRRFRSPGG' A
#
# COMPACT_ATOMS: atom_id res chain seq x y z
N MET A 1 -37.83 -9.86 -33.26
CA MET A 1 -36.80 -8.89 -33.70
C MET A 1 -35.59 -8.97 -32.78
N LYS A 2 -34.42 -8.66 -33.34
CA LYS A 2 -33.05 -8.94 -32.87
C LYS A 2 -32.76 -8.34 -31.49
N GLN A 3 -32.37 -9.18 -30.52
CA GLN A 3 -31.56 -8.73 -29.40
C GLN A 3 -30.11 -8.66 -29.88
N SER A 4 -29.66 -7.47 -30.24
CA SER A 4 -28.27 -7.22 -30.61
C SER A 4 -27.40 -7.34 -29.36
N ARG A 5 -26.75 -8.51 -29.19
CA ARG A 5 -25.53 -8.62 -28.40
C ARG A 5 -24.43 -7.85 -29.13
N SER A 6 -24.20 -6.60 -28.75
CA SER A 6 -22.93 -5.94 -29.06
C SER A 6 -21.93 -6.27 -27.96
N SER A 7 -21.28 -7.42 -28.15
CA SER A 7 -20.04 -7.79 -27.47
C SER A 7 -18.89 -7.03 -28.13
N SER A 8 -18.57 -5.87 -27.59
CA SER A 8 -17.29 -5.19 -27.83
C SER A 8 -16.99 -4.30 -26.62
N GLY A 9 -16.35 -4.86 -25.61
CA GLY A 9 -15.75 -4.10 -24.54
C GLY A 9 -14.39 -4.69 -24.29
N SER A 10 -13.34 -3.98 -24.70
CA SER A 10 -11.97 -4.18 -24.21
C SER A 10 -12.00 -4.45 -22.70
N PRO A 11 -11.06 -5.25 -22.14
CA PRO A 11 -11.01 -5.43 -20.69
C PRO A 11 -11.05 -4.04 -20.04
N PRO A 12 -11.93 -3.82 -19.03
CA PRO A 12 -12.12 -2.49 -18.45
C PRO A 12 -10.76 -1.96 -18.04
N GLU A 13 -10.43 -0.81 -18.59
CA GLU A 13 -9.12 -0.18 -18.53
C GLU A 13 -8.81 0.14 -17.08
N GLY A 14 -8.06 -0.75 -16.41
CA GLY A 14 -7.75 -0.65 -14.99
C GLY A 14 -9.00 -0.78 -14.12
N PHE A 15 -9.04 -1.80 -13.26
CA PHE A 15 -9.94 -1.71 -12.10
C PHE A 15 -9.55 -0.45 -11.31
N ALA A 16 -10.38 0.59 -11.34
CA ALA A 16 -10.17 1.81 -10.56
C ALA A 16 -10.25 1.46 -9.06
N LEU A 17 -9.09 1.30 -8.44
CA LEU A 17 -8.98 0.93 -7.03
C LEU A 17 -9.15 2.13 -6.12
N GLU A 18 -9.06 3.35 -6.65
CA GLU A 18 -9.01 4.63 -5.93
C GLU A 18 -10.20 4.84 -4.99
N GLY A 19 -11.38 4.30 -5.32
CA GLY A 19 -12.57 4.36 -4.47
C GLY A 19 -12.66 3.27 -3.39
N THR A 20 -11.84 2.23 -3.49
CA THR A 20 -11.94 1.02 -2.66
C THR A 20 -11.34 1.23 -1.27
N LEU A 21 -11.85 0.47 -0.29
CA LEU A 21 -11.27 0.44 1.06
C LEU A 21 -9.82 -0.05 1.07
N LEU A 22 -9.43 -0.89 0.12
CA LEU A 22 -8.05 -1.37 -0.01
C LEU A 22 -7.11 -0.22 -0.35
N PHE A 23 -7.45 0.57 -1.36
CA PHE A 23 -6.64 1.73 -1.76
C PHE A 23 -6.53 2.76 -0.64
N LYS A 24 -7.65 3.07 0.03
CA LYS A 24 -7.65 3.99 1.19
C LYS A 24 -6.73 3.51 2.32
N ARG A 25 -6.73 2.20 2.61
CA ARG A 25 -5.84 1.59 3.61
C ARG A 25 -4.38 1.64 3.17
N TRP A 26 -4.10 1.37 1.90
CA TRP A 26 -2.77 1.46 1.34
C TRP A 26 -2.23 2.90 1.36
N GLU A 27 -3.08 3.88 1.04
CA GLU A 27 -2.71 5.30 1.09
C GLU A 27 -2.40 5.74 2.52
N ALA A 28 -3.23 5.36 3.49
CA ALA A 28 -2.97 5.62 4.91
C ALA A 28 -1.64 5.00 5.36
N MET A 29 -1.40 3.73 5.00
CA MET A 29 -0.13 3.04 5.27
C MET A 29 1.06 3.76 4.63
N LYS A 30 0.94 4.23 3.39
CA LYS A 30 1.99 4.99 2.70
C LYS A 30 2.30 6.29 3.45
N GLN A 31 1.29 7.00 3.94
CA GLN A 31 1.47 8.21 4.76
C GLN A 31 2.21 7.90 6.07
N GLU A 32 1.86 6.80 6.75
CA GLU A 32 2.55 6.37 7.97
C GLU A 32 4.03 6.04 7.72
N ILE A 33 4.34 5.36 6.62
CA ILE A 33 5.73 5.07 6.21
C ILE A 33 6.50 6.37 5.91
N LEU A 34 5.88 7.33 5.23
CA LEU A 34 6.50 8.63 4.93
C LEU A 34 6.82 9.42 6.20
N LEU A 35 5.88 9.45 7.16
CA LEU A 35 6.11 10.08 8.47
C LEU A 35 7.23 9.37 9.22
N HIS A 36 7.23 8.04 9.23
CA HIS A 36 8.27 7.23 9.87
C HIS A 36 9.66 7.51 9.27
N LYS A 37 9.74 7.59 7.94
CA LYS A 37 10.95 7.98 7.21
C LYS A 37 11.43 9.34 7.68
N TRP A 38 10.55 10.34 7.71
CA TRP A 38 10.92 11.70 8.13
C TRP A 38 11.46 11.72 9.56
N TYR A 39 10.75 11.14 10.53
CA TYR A 39 11.19 11.09 11.92
C TYR A 39 12.54 10.39 12.10
N GLU A 40 12.78 9.25 11.43
CA GLU A 40 14.06 8.55 11.53
C GLU A 40 15.20 9.28 10.80
N SER A 41 14.90 9.98 9.71
CA SER A 41 15.88 10.80 8.99
C SER A 41 16.31 12.01 9.82
N GLU A 42 15.36 12.71 10.45
CA GLU A 42 15.66 13.80 11.39
C GLU A 42 16.50 13.29 12.58
N ARG A 43 16.13 12.14 13.14
CA ARG A 43 16.83 11.56 14.30
C ARG A 43 18.26 11.14 13.99
N ARG A 44 18.55 10.71 12.76
CA ARG A 44 19.87 10.25 12.33
C ARG A 44 20.72 11.35 11.69
N GLY A 45 20.12 12.48 11.36
CA GLY A 45 20.80 13.57 10.64
C GLY A 45 21.12 13.25 9.18
N TYR A 46 20.50 12.22 8.60
CA TYR A 46 20.62 11.88 7.17
C TYR A 46 19.38 11.12 6.70
N ASP A 47 19.07 11.18 5.40
CA ASP A 47 17.93 10.46 4.87
C ASP A 47 18.12 8.94 4.93
N ILE A 48 17.26 8.24 5.66
CA ILE A 48 17.36 6.80 5.84
C ILE A 48 16.97 6.00 4.59
N GLY A 49 16.31 6.64 3.62
CA GLY A 49 15.81 6.02 2.40
C GLY A 49 14.44 5.35 2.54
N TRP A 50 13.77 5.16 1.42
CA TRP A 50 12.40 4.63 1.36
C TRP A 50 12.34 3.15 1.76
N GLU A 51 13.22 2.32 1.21
CA GLU A 51 13.23 0.88 1.45
C GLU A 51 13.46 0.56 2.93
N LYS A 52 14.42 1.26 3.55
CA LYS A 52 14.74 1.08 4.97
C LYS A 52 13.57 1.49 5.86
N ALA A 53 12.92 2.62 5.56
CA ALA A 53 11.73 3.07 6.28
C ALA A 53 10.57 2.09 6.13
N CYS A 54 10.32 1.57 4.91
CA CYS A 54 9.29 0.58 4.65
C CYS A 54 9.50 -0.72 5.43
N ILE A 55 10.70 -1.29 5.37
CA ILE A 55 11.02 -2.55 6.05
C ILE A 55 10.87 -2.40 7.56
N ASP A 56 11.41 -1.31 8.11
CA ASP A 56 11.35 -1.04 9.54
C ASP A 56 9.91 -0.80 10.02
N TRP A 57 9.12 -0.03 9.27
CA TRP A 57 7.69 0.16 9.52
C TRP A 57 6.93 -1.17 9.46
N GLN A 58 7.21 -2.00 8.45
CA GLN A 58 6.57 -3.30 8.28
C GLN A 58 6.96 -4.31 9.37
N ILE A 59 8.18 -4.25 9.92
CA ILE A 59 8.56 -5.05 11.10
C ILE A 59 7.83 -4.57 12.35
N ARG A 60 7.64 -3.25 12.52
CA ARG A 60 6.96 -2.67 13.68
C ARG A 60 5.44 -2.91 13.65
N HIS A 61 4.80 -2.74 12.50
CA HIS A 61 3.35 -2.90 12.34
C HIS A 61 2.90 -4.30 11.91
N GLY A 62 3.76 -5.04 11.19
CA GLY A 62 3.50 -6.40 10.73
C GLY A 62 3.62 -7.49 11.81
N ARG A 63 4.18 -7.16 12.99
CA ARG A 63 4.29 -8.06 14.15
C ARG A 63 2.95 -8.48 14.78
N ARG A 64 1.82 -8.18 14.14
CA ARG A 64 0.54 -8.85 14.44
C ARG A 64 0.51 -10.30 13.94
N PHE A 65 1.46 -10.71 13.09
CA PHE A 65 1.67 -12.14 12.80
C PHE A 65 2.68 -12.72 13.79
N ARG A 66 2.13 -13.33 14.84
CA ARG A 66 2.86 -14.00 15.91
C ARG A 66 3.69 -15.15 15.32
N SER A 67 4.93 -15.26 15.78
CA SER A 67 5.89 -16.32 15.45
C SER A 67 5.31 -17.74 15.53
N PRO A 68 5.89 -18.69 14.77
CA PRO A 68 5.61 -20.11 14.89
C PRO A 68 5.92 -20.54 16.32
N GLY A 69 4.91 -21.06 17.01
CA GLY A 69 5.12 -21.71 18.29
C GLY A 69 5.68 -23.11 18.06
N GLY A 70 6.71 -23.45 18.85
CA GLY A 70 7.01 -24.82 19.30
C GLY A 70 7.75 -25.70 18.33
#